data_AF-K0VF89-F1
#
_entry.id   AF-K0VF89-F1
#
_cell.length_a   1.000
_cell.length_b   1.000
_cell.length_c   1.000
_cell.angle_alpha   90.00
_cell.angle_beta   90.00
_cell.angle_gamma   90.00
#
_symmetry.space_group_name_H-M   'P 1'
#
loop_
_entity.id
_entity.type
_entity.pdbx_description
1 polymer ?
#
loop_
_entity_poly.entity_id
_entity_poly.type
_entity_poly.pdbx_seq_one_letter_code
_entity_poly.pdbx_strand_id
1 'polypeptide(L)'
;MAKSPKKSPAPNGFEEAPQSSFEGAPLSGSVADWVKQLEADAEAAGVESQREIASKAGKHRKKVENEARKHAEAVSVNKKATVSKTARGVSIGGSSDPKTRAAAGLNPVAGLDISLEDAGNLAPGGVTATVEALSKLIESGNPLHKNGKIWTPHRPARPDKSEGGITIRMDSEYKPAGDQPTAIRDLVEGLENGDRSQVLLGVTGSGKTFTMAKVIEATQRPAVILAPNKTLAAQLYSEFKNFFPDNAVEYFVSYYDYYQPEAYVPRSDTYIEKESSINEQIDRMRHSATRSLLERDDCIIVASVSCIYGIGSVETYTAMTFQMNVGDRLDQRQLLADLVAQQYKRRDMDFTRGSFRVRGDTIEL
;
A
#
# COMPACT_ATOMS: atom_id res chain seq x y z
N MET A 1 -39.69 22.98 -22.42
CA MET A 1 -40.35 21.69 -22.73
C MET A 1 -39.78 21.15 -24.02
N ALA A 2 -38.97 20.08 -23.94
CA ALA A 2 -38.70 19.14 -25.03
C ALA A 2 -38.12 17.88 -24.36
N LYS A 3 -38.84 16.76 -24.43
CA LYS A 3 -38.42 15.47 -23.86
C LYS A 3 -37.57 14.74 -24.90
N SER A 4 -36.33 14.41 -24.56
CA SER A 4 -35.51 13.50 -25.38
C SER A 4 -36.07 12.06 -25.32
N PRO A 5 -36.00 11.27 -26.40
CA PRO A 5 -36.67 9.98 -26.47
C PRO A 5 -36.00 8.93 -25.58
N LYS A 6 -36.83 8.06 -25.00
CA LYS A 6 -36.40 6.86 -24.26
C LYS A 6 -35.98 5.75 -25.24
N LYS A 7 -34.82 5.15 -24.93
CA LYS A 7 -34.31 3.84 -25.38
C LYS A 7 -33.86 3.74 -26.84
N SER A 8 -32.55 3.78 -27.04
CA SER A 8 -31.87 3.12 -28.17
C SER A 8 -31.91 1.59 -27.95
N PRO A 9 -32.02 0.77 -29.02
CA PRO A 9 -32.00 -0.68 -28.89
C PRO A 9 -30.60 -1.17 -28.46
N ALA A 10 -30.56 -2.24 -27.66
CA ALA A 10 -29.32 -2.88 -27.24
C ALA A 10 -28.60 -3.52 -28.46
N PRO A 11 -27.28 -3.38 -28.59
CA PRO A 11 -26.53 -4.03 -29.67
C PRO A 11 -26.40 -5.53 -29.40
N ASN A 12 -26.75 -6.35 -30.40
CA ASN A 12 -26.47 -7.78 -30.43
C ASN A 12 -25.08 -7.98 -31.03
N GLY A 13 -24.04 -8.16 -30.19
CA GLY A 13 -22.71 -8.53 -30.67
C GLY A 13 -21.56 -8.17 -29.73
N PHE A 14 -20.44 -8.88 -29.88
CA PHE A 14 -19.12 -8.63 -29.26
C PHE A 14 -18.43 -7.39 -29.87
N GLU A 15 -19.11 -6.26 -29.93
CA GLU A 15 -18.51 -4.99 -30.38
C GLU A 15 -18.32 -4.05 -29.18
N GLU A 16 -17.11 -3.51 -29.08
CA GLU A 16 -16.66 -2.58 -28.05
C GLU A 16 -17.51 -1.30 -28.11
N ALA A 17 -18.09 -0.90 -26.97
CA ALA A 17 -18.89 0.32 -26.90
C ALA A 17 -18.04 1.55 -27.24
N PRO A 18 -18.56 2.54 -27.98
CA PRO A 18 -17.80 3.73 -28.35
C PRO A 18 -17.32 4.47 -27.09
N GLN A 19 -16.01 4.65 -26.96
CA GLN A 19 -15.40 5.40 -25.86
C GLN A 19 -15.94 6.83 -25.81
N SER A 20 -16.17 7.33 -24.61
CA SER A 20 -16.49 8.74 -24.35
C SER A 20 -15.35 9.63 -24.85
N SER A 21 -15.70 10.76 -25.47
CA SER A 21 -14.73 11.76 -25.93
C SER A 21 -13.85 12.26 -24.77
N PHE A 22 -12.55 12.30 -25.03
CA PHE A 22 -11.51 12.80 -24.15
C PHE A 22 -11.67 14.32 -23.96
N GLU A 23 -12.29 14.75 -22.86
CA GLU A 23 -12.24 16.14 -22.38
C GLU A 23 -11.29 16.22 -21.18
N GLY A 24 -10.02 16.47 -21.48
CA GLY A 24 -9.00 16.82 -20.49
C GLY A 24 -8.00 17.75 -21.16
N ALA A 25 -8.04 19.03 -20.82
CA ALA A 25 -7.05 19.98 -21.30
C ALA A 25 -5.64 19.55 -20.85
N PRO A 26 -4.59 19.72 -21.67
CA PRO A 26 -3.23 19.40 -21.26
C PRO A 26 -2.78 20.41 -20.19
N LEU A 27 -2.64 19.95 -18.94
CA LEU A 27 -2.29 20.79 -17.81
C LEU A 27 -0.78 21.01 -17.74
N SER A 28 -0.35 22.23 -18.02
CA SER A 28 0.96 22.77 -17.62
C SER A 28 0.74 23.63 -16.37
N GLY A 29 1.48 23.36 -15.29
CA GLY A 29 1.31 24.02 -13.99
C GLY A 29 2.49 23.83 -13.06
N SER A 30 2.58 24.67 -12.02
CA SER A 30 3.65 24.66 -11.02
C SER A 30 3.48 23.53 -10.00
N VAL A 31 4.53 23.15 -9.27
CA VAL A 31 4.46 22.12 -8.21
C VAL A 31 3.42 22.48 -7.14
N ALA A 32 3.18 23.77 -6.88
CA ALA A 32 2.15 24.23 -5.95
C ALA A 32 0.71 23.97 -6.48
N ASP A 33 0.50 24.06 -7.79
CA ASP A 33 -0.78 23.72 -8.41
C ASP A 33 -1.05 22.21 -8.31
N TRP A 34 0.00 21.40 -8.44
CA TRP A 34 -0.08 19.96 -8.25
C TRP A 34 -0.41 19.57 -6.81
N VAL A 35 0.14 20.28 -5.81
CA VAL A 35 -0.18 20.02 -4.40
C VAL A 35 -1.64 20.30 -4.11
N LYS A 36 -2.17 21.45 -4.57
CA LYS A 36 -3.60 21.77 -4.41
C LYS A 36 -4.49 20.76 -5.12
N GLN A 37 -4.07 20.30 -6.30
CA GLN A 37 -4.78 19.26 -7.02
C GLN A 37 -4.74 17.91 -6.28
N LEU A 38 -3.60 17.51 -5.71
CA LEU A 38 -3.50 16.28 -4.90
C LEU A 38 -4.39 16.32 -3.65
N GLU A 39 -4.46 17.47 -2.98
CA GLU A 39 -5.37 17.68 -1.86
C GLU A 39 -6.83 17.58 -2.32
N ALA A 40 -7.19 18.29 -3.39
CA ALA A 40 -8.54 18.27 -3.96
C ALA A 40 -8.95 16.88 -4.45
N ASP A 41 -8.06 16.16 -5.14
CA ASP A 41 -8.29 14.81 -5.65
C ASP A 41 -8.39 13.81 -4.48
N ALA A 42 -7.60 13.98 -3.41
CA ALA A 42 -7.72 13.16 -2.21
C ALA A 42 -9.05 13.39 -1.48
N GLU A 43 -9.53 14.64 -1.44
CA GLU A 43 -10.84 15.00 -0.89
C GLU A 43 -11.99 14.50 -1.77
N ALA A 44 -11.90 14.67 -3.09
CA ALA A 44 -12.87 14.21 -4.07
C ALA A 44 -12.98 12.68 -4.09
N ALA A 45 -11.84 11.98 -4.09
CA ALA A 45 -11.80 10.53 -3.95
C ALA A 45 -12.42 10.06 -2.63
N GLY A 46 -12.35 10.85 -1.56
CA GLY A 46 -13.06 10.57 -0.30
C GLY A 46 -14.59 10.66 -0.43
N VAL A 47 -15.11 11.64 -1.19
CA VAL A 47 -16.54 11.96 -1.24
C VAL A 47 -17.28 11.26 -2.39
N GLU A 48 -16.70 11.26 -3.60
CA GLU A 48 -17.29 10.61 -4.78
C GLU A 48 -17.20 9.09 -4.68
N SER A 49 -16.06 8.53 -4.23
CA SER A 49 -15.96 7.08 -4.03
C SER A 49 -16.96 6.61 -2.98
N GLN A 50 -17.14 7.31 -1.86
CA GLN A 50 -18.11 6.89 -0.83
C GLN A 50 -19.56 6.96 -1.30
N ARG A 51 -19.94 7.99 -2.08
CA ARG A 51 -21.30 8.11 -2.64
C ARG A 51 -21.59 7.06 -3.72
N GLU A 52 -20.64 6.81 -4.61
CA GLU A 52 -20.79 5.80 -5.64
C GLU A 52 -20.68 4.38 -5.10
N ILE A 53 -19.77 4.11 -4.16
CA ILE A 53 -19.66 2.84 -3.45
C ILE A 53 -20.94 2.61 -2.63
N ALA A 54 -21.49 3.60 -1.93
CA ALA A 54 -22.76 3.46 -1.23
C ALA A 54 -23.95 3.20 -2.17
N SER A 55 -23.95 3.83 -3.35
CA SER A 55 -24.96 3.64 -4.40
C SER A 55 -24.88 2.26 -5.07
N LYS A 56 -23.68 1.83 -5.48
CA LYS A 56 -23.43 0.52 -6.12
C LYS A 56 -23.58 -0.62 -5.10
N ALA A 57 -23.02 -0.48 -3.89
CA ALA A 57 -23.18 -1.45 -2.81
C ALA A 57 -24.62 -1.51 -2.29
N GLY A 58 -25.35 -0.38 -2.23
CA GLY A 58 -26.77 -0.36 -1.85
C GLY A 58 -27.67 -1.08 -2.85
N LYS A 59 -27.40 -0.90 -4.16
CA LYS A 59 -28.09 -1.64 -5.24
C LYS A 59 -27.76 -3.13 -5.21
N HIS A 60 -26.49 -3.49 -5.02
CA HIS A 60 -26.05 -4.88 -4.91
C HIS A 60 -26.62 -5.56 -3.66
N ARG A 61 -26.63 -4.87 -2.51
CA ARG A 61 -27.22 -5.36 -1.25
C ARG A 61 -28.71 -5.63 -1.38
N LYS A 62 -29.48 -4.71 -1.98
CA LYS A 62 -30.91 -4.92 -2.26
C LYS A 62 -31.16 -6.09 -3.23
N LYS A 63 -30.27 -6.28 -4.22
CA LYS A 63 -30.37 -7.42 -5.16
C LYS A 63 -30.15 -8.75 -4.44
N VAL A 64 -29.07 -8.84 -3.65
CA VAL A 64 -28.72 -10.02 -2.84
C VAL A 64 -29.79 -10.30 -1.77
N GLU A 65 -30.35 -9.28 -1.12
CA GLU A 65 -31.41 -9.42 -0.12
C GLU A 65 -32.72 -9.92 -0.75
N ASN A 66 -33.07 -9.43 -1.94
CA ASN A 66 -34.24 -9.91 -2.68
C ASN A 66 -34.04 -11.34 -3.22
N GLU A 67 -32.84 -11.70 -3.67
CA GLU A 67 -32.50 -13.06 -4.10
C GLU A 67 -32.46 -14.04 -2.92
N ALA A 68 -31.90 -13.63 -1.78
CA ALA A 68 -31.92 -14.39 -0.54
C ALA A 68 -33.34 -14.56 0.03
N ARG A 69 -34.21 -13.55 -0.08
CA ARG A 69 -35.63 -13.66 0.32
C ARG A 69 -36.39 -14.65 -0.58
N LYS A 70 -36.16 -14.62 -1.89
CA LYS A 70 -36.71 -15.61 -2.83
C LYS A 70 -36.22 -17.03 -2.53
N HIS A 71 -34.95 -17.18 -2.12
CA HIS A 71 -34.40 -18.46 -1.72
C HIS A 71 -34.91 -18.95 -0.36
N ALA A 72 -35.16 -18.04 0.59
CA ALA A 72 -35.71 -18.36 1.91
C ALA A 72 -37.20 -18.75 1.86
N GLU A 73 -37.98 -18.08 1.00
CA GLU A 73 -39.38 -18.45 0.74
C GLU A 73 -39.51 -19.83 0.05
N ALA A 74 -38.45 -20.31 -0.63
CA ALA A 74 -38.42 -21.65 -1.22
C ALA A 74 -38.02 -22.78 -0.26
N VAL A 75 -37.52 -22.48 0.95
CA VAL A 75 -36.88 -23.48 1.85
C VAL A 75 -37.62 -23.69 3.18
N SER A 76 -38.71 -22.97 3.47
CA SER A 76 -39.43 -23.18 4.74
C SER A 76 -40.47 -24.31 4.71
N VAL A 77 -40.03 -25.57 4.88
CA VAL A 77 -40.84 -26.69 5.38
C VAL A 77 -40.02 -27.50 6.41
N ASN A 78 -40.47 -27.45 7.69
CA ASN A 78 -39.99 -28.22 8.87
C ASN A 78 -38.52 -27.96 9.33
N LYS A 79 -38.15 -27.85 10.61
CA LYS A 79 -38.71 -28.28 11.91
C LYS A 79 -38.12 -27.39 13.04
N LYS A 80 -38.79 -27.37 14.19
CA LYS A 80 -38.39 -26.71 15.47
C LYS A 80 -37.28 -27.45 16.21
N ALA A 81 -36.37 -26.71 16.88
CA ALA A 81 -35.87 -27.02 18.24
C ALA A 81 -35.19 -25.79 18.87
N THR A 82 -35.45 -25.57 20.15
CA THR A 82 -35.10 -24.41 20.99
C THR A 82 -33.73 -24.55 21.68
N VAL A 83 -32.96 -23.46 21.76
CA VAL A 83 -31.75 -23.35 22.59
C VAL A 83 -31.90 -22.17 23.56
N SER A 84 -31.66 -22.42 24.84
CA SER A 84 -31.59 -21.42 25.92
C SER A 84 -30.14 -20.97 26.12
N LYS A 85 -29.93 -19.67 26.38
CA LYS A 85 -28.63 -19.02 26.67
C LYS A 85 -28.64 -18.45 28.09
N THR A 86 -27.48 -18.39 28.75
CA THR A 86 -27.25 -17.56 29.93
C THR A 86 -26.32 -16.38 29.62
N ALA A 87 -26.37 -15.36 30.47
CA ALA A 87 -26.13 -13.96 30.14
C ALA A 87 -24.66 -13.47 30.01
N ARG A 88 -23.62 -14.31 30.13
CA ARG A 88 -22.20 -13.89 29.89
C ARG A 88 -21.26 -14.95 29.26
N GLY A 89 -21.80 -16.03 28.69
CA GLY A 89 -21.22 -16.67 27.49
C GLY A 89 -19.80 -17.26 27.48
N VAL A 90 -19.19 -17.71 28.59
CA VAL A 90 -18.01 -18.61 28.54
C VAL A 90 -18.03 -19.59 29.72
N SER A 91 -18.01 -20.91 29.46
CA SER A 91 -17.68 -21.92 30.46
C SER A 91 -16.19 -22.24 30.38
N ILE A 92 -15.47 -22.09 31.49
CA ILE A 92 -14.11 -22.61 31.64
C ILE A 92 -14.23 -23.89 32.48
N GLY A 93 -14.03 -25.04 31.84
CA GLY A 93 -13.91 -26.33 32.51
C GLY A 93 -12.48 -26.51 33.04
N GLY A 94 -12.35 -26.81 34.32
CA GLY A 94 -11.11 -26.79 35.11
C GLY A 94 -10.10 -27.93 34.88
N SER A 95 -9.80 -28.30 33.64
CA SER A 95 -8.66 -29.18 33.33
C SER A 95 -8.24 -29.04 31.87
N SER A 96 -6.93 -28.98 31.61
CA SER A 96 -6.33 -28.97 30.26
C SER A 96 -5.98 -30.37 29.75
N ASP A 97 -6.17 -31.42 30.56
CA ASP A 97 -5.83 -32.78 30.20
C ASP A 97 -6.94 -33.43 29.31
N PRO A 98 -6.61 -33.91 28.09
CA PRO A 98 -7.60 -34.41 27.14
C PRO A 98 -8.38 -35.64 27.61
N LYS A 99 -7.75 -36.53 28.39
CA LYS A 99 -8.39 -37.77 28.87
C LYS A 99 -9.49 -37.48 29.90
N THR A 100 -9.22 -36.55 30.82
CA THR A 100 -10.21 -36.12 31.82
C THR A 100 -11.38 -35.35 31.20
N ARG A 101 -11.14 -34.59 30.12
CA ARG A 101 -12.21 -33.89 29.38
C ARG A 101 -13.16 -34.85 28.65
N ALA A 102 -12.60 -35.85 27.96
CA ALA A 102 -13.39 -36.85 27.25
C ALA A 102 -14.28 -37.68 28.22
N ALA A 103 -13.74 -38.07 29.38
CA ALA A 103 -14.50 -38.80 30.39
C ALA A 103 -15.66 -37.99 31.00
N ALA A 104 -15.54 -36.65 30.99
CA ALA A 104 -16.58 -35.72 31.43
C ALA A 104 -17.59 -35.34 30.32
N GLY A 105 -17.51 -35.97 29.14
CA GLY A 105 -18.39 -35.68 28.00
C GLY A 105 -18.11 -34.32 27.33
N LEU A 106 -16.93 -33.75 27.55
CA LEU A 106 -16.49 -32.48 26.95
C LEU A 106 -15.54 -32.74 25.77
N ASN A 107 -15.60 -31.89 24.74
CA ASN A 107 -14.72 -32.04 23.58
C ASN A 107 -13.24 -32.01 23.99
N PRO A 108 -12.41 -32.93 23.46
CA PRO A 108 -10.99 -33.02 23.79
C PRO A 108 -10.19 -31.86 23.22
N VAL A 109 -10.64 -31.24 22.12
CA VAL A 109 -10.07 -30.04 21.50
C VAL A 109 -11.08 -28.90 21.60
N ALA A 110 -10.67 -27.76 22.16
CA ALA A 110 -11.55 -26.61 22.30
C ALA A 110 -11.89 -25.99 20.94
N GLY A 111 -13.18 -25.88 20.61
CA GLY A 111 -13.65 -25.20 19.40
C GLY A 111 -13.80 -26.08 18.15
N LEU A 112 -13.67 -27.40 18.26
CA LEU A 112 -14.04 -28.36 17.20
C LEU A 112 -15.05 -29.38 17.74
N ASP A 113 -16.16 -29.56 17.03
CA ASP A 113 -17.18 -30.59 17.31
C ASP A 113 -16.79 -31.90 16.61
N ILE A 114 -15.80 -32.60 17.17
CA ILE A 114 -15.30 -33.86 16.62
C ILE A 114 -15.09 -34.85 17.78
N SER A 115 -15.61 -36.07 17.63
CA SER A 115 -15.42 -37.15 18.60
C SER A 115 -14.00 -37.73 18.52
N LEU A 116 -13.55 -38.43 19.57
CA LEU A 116 -12.23 -39.11 19.57
C LEU A 116 -12.10 -40.15 18.45
N GLU A 117 -13.22 -40.76 18.05
CA GLU A 117 -13.27 -41.74 16.96
C GLU A 117 -13.17 -41.06 15.58
N ASP A 118 -13.75 -39.87 15.42
CA ASP A 118 -13.70 -39.10 14.17
C ASP A 118 -12.33 -38.43 13.95
N ALA A 119 -11.61 -38.09 15.02
CA ALA A 119 -10.25 -37.55 14.95
C ALA A 119 -9.25 -38.56 14.37
N GLY A 120 -9.49 -39.87 14.56
CA GLY A 120 -8.67 -40.94 14.00
C GLY A 120 -8.89 -41.19 12.50
N ASN A 121 -10.01 -40.71 11.95
CA ASN A 121 -10.42 -40.95 10.56
C ASN A 121 -10.22 -39.74 9.62
N LEU A 122 -9.68 -38.62 10.11
CA LEU A 122 -9.37 -37.44 9.31
C LEU A 122 -8.11 -37.66 8.47
N ALA A 123 -8.18 -37.32 7.17
CA ALA A 123 -7.07 -37.43 6.24
C ALA A 123 -5.82 -36.64 6.75
N PRO A 124 -4.61 -37.22 6.63
CA PRO A 124 -3.40 -36.59 7.13
C PRO A 124 -3.01 -35.46 6.17
N GLY A 125 -3.33 -34.21 6.50
CA GLY A 125 -2.96 -33.10 5.61
C GLY A 125 -2.99 -31.69 6.20
N GLY A 126 -3.86 -31.41 7.19
CA GLY A 126 -3.96 -30.05 7.75
C GLY A 126 -3.47 -29.94 9.20
N VAL A 127 -3.94 -30.85 10.06
CA VAL A 127 -3.70 -30.82 11.51
C VAL A 127 -2.30 -31.33 11.86
N THR A 128 -1.80 -32.33 11.14
CA THR A 128 -0.44 -32.87 11.33
C THR A 128 0.64 -31.86 10.99
N ALA A 129 0.49 -31.09 9.89
CA ALA A 129 1.49 -30.09 9.48
C ALA A 129 1.60 -28.93 10.47
N THR A 130 0.48 -28.51 11.06
CA THR A 130 0.46 -27.44 12.08
C THR A 130 1.02 -27.93 13.42
N VAL A 131 0.67 -29.15 13.85
CA VAL A 131 1.25 -29.76 15.05
C VAL A 131 2.74 -30.01 14.88
N GLU A 132 3.19 -30.48 13.72
CA GLU A 132 4.60 -30.71 13.41
C GLU A 132 5.39 -29.40 13.34
N ALA A 133 4.83 -28.34 12.75
CA ALA A 133 5.44 -27.02 12.74
C ALA A 133 5.56 -26.44 14.16
N LEU A 134 4.55 -26.62 15.01
CA LEU A 134 4.57 -26.17 16.40
C LEU A 134 5.57 -26.97 17.24
N SER A 135 5.62 -28.30 17.09
CA SER A 135 6.62 -29.15 17.75
C SER A 135 8.03 -28.77 17.30
N LYS A 136 8.27 -28.56 16.01
CA LYS A 136 9.57 -28.07 15.50
C LYS A 136 9.93 -26.71 16.07
N LEU A 137 8.98 -25.79 16.24
CA LEU A 137 9.21 -24.47 16.84
C LEU A 137 9.60 -24.57 18.32
N ILE A 138 8.95 -25.49 19.05
CA ILE A 138 9.21 -25.75 20.47
C ILE A 138 10.56 -26.45 20.65
N GLU A 139 10.91 -27.40 19.78
CA GLU A 139 12.15 -28.19 19.84
C GLU A 139 13.38 -27.43 19.31
N SER A 140 13.24 -26.67 18.22
CA SER A 140 14.36 -25.95 17.57
C SER A 140 14.55 -24.51 18.07
N GLY A 141 13.61 -23.98 18.86
CA GLY A 141 13.58 -22.58 19.26
C GLY A 141 13.17 -21.66 18.11
N ASN A 142 13.53 -20.37 18.20
CA ASN A 142 13.15 -19.35 17.22
C ASN A 142 13.42 -19.84 15.78
N PRO A 143 12.41 -19.93 14.90
CA PRO A 143 12.55 -20.47 13.54
C PRO A 143 13.48 -19.65 12.65
N LEU A 144 13.80 -18.42 13.07
CA LEU A 144 14.82 -17.59 12.43
C LEU A 144 16.24 -18.05 12.79
N HIS A 145 16.45 -18.87 13.81
CA HIS A 145 17.78 -19.37 14.16
C HIS A 145 18.08 -20.62 13.31
N LYS A 146 18.89 -20.45 12.27
CA LYS A 146 19.42 -21.57 11.48
C LYS A 146 20.91 -21.71 11.78
N ASN A 147 21.35 -22.89 12.20
CA ASN A 147 22.76 -23.22 12.47
C ASN A 147 23.44 -22.25 13.49
N GLY A 148 22.73 -21.89 14.57
CA GLY A 148 23.26 -20.99 15.60
C GLY A 148 23.39 -19.52 15.18
N LYS A 149 22.93 -19.16 13.97
CA LYS A 149 22.86 -17.77 13.50
C LYS A 149 21.41 -17.36 13.29
N ILE A 150 21.07 -16.17 13.77
CA ILE A 150 19.81 -15.51 13.40
C ILE A 150 19.85 -15.28 11.90
N TRP A 151 18.84 -15.78 11.20
CA TRP A 151 18.57 -15.50 9.80
C TRP A 151 18.48 -13.99 9.65
N THR A 152 19.43 -13.45 8.93
CA THR A 152 19.47 -12.05 8.54
C THR A 152 19.12 -12.02 7.06
N PRO A 153 18.18 -11.15 6.64
CA PRO A 153 17.91 -10.96 5.22
C PRO A 153 19.22 -10.63 4.49
N HIS A 154 19.44 -11.23 3.33
CA HIS A 154 20.56 -10.84 2.48
C HIS A 154 20.43 -9.36 2.16
N ARG A 155 21.44 -8.57 2.55
CA ARG A 155 21.52 -7.15 2.26
C ARG A 155 22.70 -6.95 1.32
N PRO A 156 22.48 -6.78 0.01
CA PRO A 156 23.58 -6.53 -0.92
C PRO A 156 24.34 -5.27 -0.51
N ALA A 157 25.61 -5.18 -0.93
CA ALA A 157 26.35 -3.92 -0.84
C ALA A 157 25.59 -2.86 -1.64
N ARG A 158 25.28 -1.74 -0.99
CA ARG A 158 24.65 -0.62 -1.68
C ARG A 158 25.74 0.08 -2.49
N PRO A 159 25.51 0.38 -3.77
CA PRO A 159 26.44 1.20 -4.54
C PRO A 159 26.57 2.58 -3.90
N ASP A 160 27.67 3.26 -4.21
CA ASP A 160 27.85 4.65 -3.81
C ASP A 160 26.76 5.51 -4.43
N LYS A 161 26.26 6.46 -3.65
CA LYS A 161 25.18 7.36 -4.07
C LYS A 161 25.73 8.39 -5.04
N SER A 162 25.09 8.54 -6.20
CA SER A 162 25.50 9.48 -7.25
C SER A 162 25.38 10.95 -6.83
N GLU A 163 24.40 11.27 -5.99
CA GLU A 163 24.13 12.60 -5.42
C GLU A 163 24.23 12.56 -3.88
N GLY A 164 25.20 11.80 -3.36
CA GLY A 164 25.44 11.69 -1.92
C GLY A 164 26.04 12.97 -1.29
N GLY A 165 26.03 13.04 0.04
CA GLY A 165 26.66 14.12 0.80
C GLY A 165 25.86 15.42 0.93
N ILE A 166 24.62 15.44 0.44
CA ILE A 166 23.70 16.57 0.60
C ILE A 166 23.13 16.54 2.02
N THR A 167 23.24 17.66 2.75
CA THR A 167 22.71 17.80 4.11
C THR A 167 21.22 18.13 4.08
N ILE A 168 20.46 17.56 5.02
CA ILE A 168 19.07 17.93 5.25
C ILE A 168 19.04 19.30 5.93
N ARG A 169 18.44 20.31 5.29
CA ARG A 169 18.42 21.68 5.81
C ARG A 169 17.03 22.25 5.73
N MET A 170 16.48 22.62 6.88
CA MET A 170 15.16 23.20 6.94
C MET A 170 15.20 24.69 6.62
N ASP A 171 14.38 25.13 5.69
CA ASP A 171 14.14 26.55 5.42
C ASP A 171 12.86 27.01 6.12
N SER A 172 13.02 27.84 7.15
CA SER A 172 11.88 28.35 7.93
C SER A 172 12.25 29.60 8.72
N GLU A 173 11.34 30.57 8.72
CA GLU A 173 11.43 31.76 9.57
C GLU A 173 11.09 31.47 11.05
N TYR A 174 10.40 30.34 11.30
CA TYR A 174 9.97 29.96 12.64
C TYR A 174 11.10 29.33 13.45
N LYS A 175 11.13 29.63 14.75
CA LYS A 175 12.01 28.98 15.72
C LYS A 175 11.20 28.08 16.65
N PRO A 176 11.75 26.95 17.11
CA PRO A 176 11.10 26.12 18.11
C PRO A 176 10.68 26.95 19.33
N ALA A 177 9.42 26.82 19.75
CA ALA A 177 8.84 27.59 20.84
C ALA A 177 7.99 26.71 21.78
N GLY A 178 7.70 27.22 22.98
CA GLY A 178 6.99 26.45 24.01
C GLY A 178 7.78 25.20 24.40
N ASP A 179 7.11 24.04 24.38
CA ASP A 179 7.72 22.75 24.74
C ASP A 179 8.48 22.08 23.58
N GLN A 180 8.43 22.64 22.37
CA GLN A 180 9.10 22.07 21.20
C GLN A 180 10.61 21.90 21.38
N PRO A 181 11.40 22.86 21.92
CA PRO A 181 12.84 22.69 22.08
C PRO A 181 13.20 21.47 22.96
N THR A 182 12.46 21.29 24.06
CA THR A 182 12.61 20.16 24.98
C THR A 182 12.27 18.85 24.27
N ALA A 183 11.13 18.79 23.58
CA ALA A 183 10.71 17.59 22.86
C ALA A 183 11.69 17.18 21.74
N ILE A 184 12.24 18.16 21.00
CA ILE A 184 13.24 17.90 19.95
C ILE A 184 14.50 17.30 20.59
N ARG A 185 15.02 17.93 21.66
CA ARG A 185 16.22 17.45 22.35
C ARG A 185 16.03 16.01 22.85
N ASP A 186 14.94 15.74 23.54
CA ASP A 186 14.69 14.43 24.15
C ASP A 186 14.54 13.33 23.07
N LEU A 187 13.89 13.63 21.94
CA LEU A 187 13.78 12.71 20.81
C LEU A 187 15.12 12.42 20.12
N VAL A 188 15.94 13.46 19.94
CA VAL A 188 17.29 13.33 19.36
C VAL A 188 18.19 12.52 20.27
N GLU A 189 18.19 12.81 21.57
CA GLU A 189 18.95 12.06 22.58
C GLU A 189 18.54 10.58 22.62
N GLY A 190 17.24 10.28 22.57
CA GLY A 190 16.77 8.90 22.48
C GLY A 190 17.28 8.18 21.23
N LEU A 191 17.38 8.87 20.09
CA LEU A 191 17.93 8.29 18.86
C LEU A 191 19.44 8.03 18.97
N GLU A 192 20.19 8.93 19.61
CA GLU A 192 21.63 8.77 19.88
C GLU A 192 21.91 7.62 20.87
N ASN A 193 21.03 7.44 21.86
CA ASN A 193 21.08 6.33 22.82
C ASN A 193 20.69 4.97 22.22
N GLY A 194 20.21 4.95 20.97
CA GLY A 194 19.82 3.73 20.26
C GLY A 194 18.39 3.26 20.55
N ASP A 195 17.53 4.13 21.08
CA ASP A 195 16.13 3.82 21.32
C ASP A 195 15.41 3.55 20.00
N ARG A 196 14.86 2.35 19.88
CA ARG A 196 14.16 1.90 18.66
C ARG A 196 12.74 2.45 18.54
N SER A 197 12.12 2.85 19.65
CA SER A 197 10.72 3.25 19.68
C SER A 197 10.55 4.38 20.67
N GLN A 198 10.02 5.49 20.17
CA GLN A 198 9.77 6.71 20.93
C GLN A 198 8.39 7.26 20.57
N VAL A 199 7.76 7.97 21.50
CA VAL A 199 6.40 8.50 21.32
C VAL A 199 6.39 9.99 21.64
N LEU A 200 6.05 10.81 20.64
CA LEU A 200 5.80 12.24 20.83
C LEU A 200 4.33 12.45 21.20
N LEU A 201 4.05 12.69 22.49
CA LEU A 201 2.71 13.03 22.96
C LEU A 201 2.43 14.53 22.75
N GLY A 202 1.95 14.89 21.55
CA GLY A 202 1.66 16.28 21.20
C GLY A 202 0.17 16.58 21.06
N VAL A 203 -0.32 17.61 21.76
CA VAL A 203 -1.70 18.13 21.59
C VAL A 203 -1.92 18.65 20.17
N THR A 204 -3.17 18.71 19.70
CA THR A 204 -3.50 19.29 18.39
C THR A 204 -3.11 20.76 18.35
N GLY A 205 -2.53 21.22 17.24
CA GLY A 205 -2.06 22.61 17.09
C GLY A 205 -0.69 22.92 17.70
N SER A 206 -0.04 21.98 18.40
CA SER A 206 1.30 22.19 19.00
C SER A 206 2.47 22.23 17.99
N GLY A 207 2.21 22.11 16.68
CA GLY A 207 3.26 22.10 15.65
C GLY A 207 4.04 20.78 15.58
N LYS A 208 3.38 19.63 15.71
CA LYS A 208 4.02 18.30 15.64
C LYS A 208 4.85 18.09 14.38
N THR A 209 4.37 18.52 13.22
CA THR A 209 5.12 18.40 11.96
C THR A 209 6.44 19.16 12.04
N PHE A 210 6.41 20.40 12.53
CA PHE A 210 7.61 21.24 12.70
C PHE A 210 8.60 20.62 13.69
N THR A 211 8.12 20.09 14.82
CA THR A 211 8.95 19.34 15.77
C THR A 211 9.66 18.17 15.09
N MET A 212 8.92 17.35 14.33
CA MET A 212 9.51 16.20 13.63
C MET A 212 10.45 16.60 12.50
N ALA A 213 10.17 17.70 11.78
CA ALA A 213 11.06 18.25 10.77
C ALA A 213 12.41 18.65 11.40
N LYS A 214 12.40 19.30 12.56
CA LYS A 214 13.62 19.62 13.31
C LYS A 214 14.38 18.40 13.80
N VAL A 215 13.69 17.33 14.20
CA VAL A 215 14.34 16.05 14.55
C VAL A 215 15.02 15.42 13.33
N ILE A 216 14.38 15.45 12.16
CA ILE A 216 14.97 14.94 10.92
C ILE A 216 16.20 15.77 10.52
N GLU A 217 16.11 17.10 10.60
CA GLU A 217 17.24 18.01 10.38
C GLU A 217 18.38 17.75 11.37
N ALA A 218 18.11 17.61 12.68
CA ALA A 218 19.17 17.38 13.67
C ALA A 218 19.88 16.03 13.48
N THR A 219 19.15 15.00 13.04
CA THR A 219 19.69 13.64 12.93
C THR A 219 20.37 13.35 11.60
N GLN A 220 20.12 14.14 10.55
CA GLN A 220 20.68 13.95 9.21
C GLN A 220 20.46 12.54 8.65
N ARG A 221 19.27 11.97 8.91
CA ARG A 221 18.90 10.62 8.47
C ARG A 221 17.76 10.67 7.47
N PRO A 222 17.81 9.87 6.39
CA PRO A 222 16.65 9.65 5.53
C PRO A 222 15.46 9.18 6.37
N ALA A 223 14.29 9.75 6.11
CA ALA A 223 13.09 9.53 6.92
C ALA A 223 11.92 9.03 6.07
N VAL A 224 11.12 8.14 6.65
CA VAL A 224 9.82 7.72 6.09
C VAL A 224 8.73 8.14 7.05
N ILE A 225 7.76 8.89 6.56
CA ILE A 225 6.62 9.40 7.32
C ILE A 225 5.39 8.62 6.86
N LEU A 226 4.79 7.85 7.77
CA LEU A 226 3.62 7.03 7.47
C LEU A 226 2.33 7.79 7.81
N ALA A 227 1.50 8.00 6.79
CA ALA A 227 0.18 8.58 6.94
C ALA A 227 -0.92 7.50 6.73
N PRO A 228 -2.00 7.52 7.53
CA PRO A 228 -3.06 6.52 7.46
C PRO A 228 -3.99 6.69 6.25
N ASN A 229 -3.99 7.87 5.61
CA ASN A 229 -4.83 8.16 4.45
C ASN A 229 -4.11 9.10 3.47
N LYS A 230 -4.61 9.18 2.23
CA LYS A 230 -4.01 10.00 1.16
C LYS A 230 -4.09 11.50 1.45
N THR A 231 -5.17 11.98 2.07
CA THR A 231 -5.36 13.41 2.37
C THR A 231 -4.32 13.93 3.34
N LEU A 232 -4.11 13.26 4.48
CA LEU A 232 -3.07 13.63 5.44
C LEU A 232 -1.67 13.45 4.84
N ALA A 233 -1.47 12.44 3.99
CA ALA A 233 -0.20 12.27 3.29
C ALA A 233 0.10 13.48 2.37
N ALA A 234 -0.89 13.97 1.62
CA ALA A 234 -0.73 15.14 0.76
C ALA A 234 -0.42 16.41 1.58
N GLN A 235 -1.14 16.62 2.69
CA GLN A 235 -0.89 17.74 3.61
C GLN A 235 0.53 17.71 4.18
N LEU A 236 0.96 16.55 4.69
CA LEU A 236 2.32 16.37 5.21
C LEU A 236 3.36 16.56 4.11
N TYR A 237 3.13 16.03 2.91
CA TYR A 237 4.02 16.25 1.78
C TYR A 237 4.19 17.73 1.46
N SER A 238 3.09 18.49 1.42
CA SER A 238 3.10 19.95 1.24
C SER A 238 3.89 20.67 2.33
N GLU A 239 3.60 20.37 3.60
CA GLU A 239 4.31 20.96 4.75
C GLU A 239 5.82 20.67 4.69
N PHE A 240 6.21 19.41 4.45
CA PHE A 240 7.61 19.02 4.35
C PHE A 240 8.28 19.62 3.12
N LYS A 241 7.60 19.76 1.97
CA LYS A 241 8.19 20.39 0.79
C LYS A 241 8.47 21.88 1.03
N ASN A 242 7.61 22.56 1.79
CA ASN A 242 7.84 23.93 2.23
C ASN A 242 8.96 24.04 3.25
N PHE A 243 9.08 23.09 4.17
CA PHE A 243 10.17 23.06 5.15
C PHE A 243 11.53 22.70 4.53
N PHE A 244 11.56 21.89 3.48
CA PHE A 244 12.80 21.40 2.87
C PHE A 244 12.78 21.59 1.34
N PRO A 245 12.78 22.85 0.86
CA PRO A 245 12.67 23.15 -0.58
C PRO A 245 13.86 22.61 -1.39
N ASP A 246 15.05 22.57 -0.78
CA ASP A 246 16.30 22.14 -1.42
C ASP A 246 16.58 20.63 -1.29
N ASN A 247 15.76 19.90 -0.53
CA ASN A 247 15.95 18.46 -0.30
C ASN A 247 14.93 17.59 -1.04
N ALA A 248 15.23 16.29 -1.14
CA ALA A 248 14.39 15.30 -1.78
C ALA A 248 13.20 14.89 -0.88
N VAL A 249 12.19 15.76 -0.83
CA VAL A 249 10.87 15.43 -0.27
C VAL A 249 10.03 14.74 -1.34
N GLU A 250 9.62 13.51 -1.08
CA GLU A 250 9.01 12.60 -2.05
C GLU A 250 7.67 12.05 -1.55
N TYR A 251 6.80 11.66 -2.49
CA TYR A 251 5.44 11.19 -2.20
C TYR A 251 5.23 9.75 -2.68
N PHE A 252 4.86 8.85 -1.76
CA PHE A 252 4.73 7.42 -2.03
C PHE A 252 3.39 6.83 -1.54
N VAL A 253 2.37 6.95 -2.37
CA VAL A 253 1.03 6.38 -2.11
C VAL A 253 0.58 5.47 -3.24
N SER A 254 -0.55 4.78 -3.07
CA SER A 254 -1.14 4.01 -4.17
C SER A 254 -1.41 4.90 -5.37
N TYR A 255 -0.81 4.55 -6.50
CA TYR A 255 -1.06 5.08 -7.83
C TYR A 255 -2.39 4.68 -8.46
N TYR A 256 -3.22 3.88 -7.78
CA TYR A 256 -4.57 3.60 -8.26
C TYR A 256 -5.53 4.69 -7.76
N ASP A 257 -6.27 5.28 -8.68
CA ASP A 257 -7.43 6.14 -8.38
C ASP A 257 -8.64 5.29 -8.05
N TYR A 258 -8.83 4.22 -8.81
CA TYR A 258 -9.80 3.17 -8.53
C TYR A 258 -9.13 1.80 -8.59
N TYR A 259 -9.43 0.94 -7.62
CA TYR A 259 -8.93 -0.42 -7.57
C TYR A 259 -9.98 -1.37 -7.01
N GLN A 260 -10.41 -2.30 -7.84
CA GLN A 260 -11.20 -3.45 -7.47
C GLN A 260 -10.31 -4.70 -7.54
N PRO A 261 -10.06 -5.38 -6.40
CA PRO A 261 -9.31 -6.61 -6.41
C PRO A 261 -10.11 -7.71 -7.10
N GLU A 262 -9.39 -8.65 -7.69
CA GLU A 262 -9.95 -9.92 -8.09
C GLU A 262 -10.42 -10.69 -6.85
N ALA A 263 -11.66 -11.17 -6.87
CA ALA A 263 -12.22 -11.92 -5.75
C ALA A 263 -13.28 -12.92 -6.22
N TYR A 264 -13.34 -14.07 -5.57
CA TYR A 264 -14.45 -14.99 -5.70
C TYR A 264 -15.29 -14.96 -4.42
N VAL A 265 -16.61 -14.84 -4.57
CA VAL A 265 -17.59 -14.79 -3.48
C VAL A 265 -18.38 -16.11 -3.47
N PRO A 266 -18.00 -17.09 -2.61
CA PRO A 266 -18.57 -18.44 -2.66
C PRO A 266 -20.08 -18.47 -2.38
N ARG A 267 -20.56 -17.57 -1.52
CA ARG A 267 -21.98 -17.54 -1.11
C ARG A 267 -22.93 -17.26 -2.28
N SER A 268 -22.47 -16.48 -3.26
CA SER A 268 -23.26 -16.09 -4.43
C SER A 268 -22.70 -16.67 -5.73
N ASP A 269 -21.73 -17.58 -5.63
CA ASP A 269 -20.99 -18.14 -6.76
C ASP A 269 -20.56 -17.07 -7.77
N THR A 270 -20.05 -15.94 -7.26
CA THR A 270 -19.76 -14.77 -8.09
C THR A 270 -18.26 -14.55 -8.16
N TYR A 271 -17.73 -14.55 -9.38
CA TYR A 271 -16.38 -14.07 -9.65
C TYR A 271 -16.42 -12.56 -9.95
N ILE A 272 -15.56 -11.82 -9.27
CA ILE A 272 -15.36 -10.38 -9.41
C ILE A 272 -14.01 -10.20 -10.09
N GLU A 273 -14.03 -9.72 -11.34
CA GLU A 273 -12.83 -9.43 -12.10
C GLU A 273 -12.06 -8.25 -11.51
N LYS A 274 -10.75 -8.27 -11.73
CA LYS A 274 -9.87 -7.15 -11.43
C LYS A 274 -10.19 -5.98 -12.36
N GLU A 275 -10.44 -4.82 -11.77
CA GLU A 275 -10.61 -3.57 -12.49
C GLU A 275 -9.78 -2.49 -11.78
N SER A 276 -9.04 -1.68 -12.54
CA SER A 276 -8.20 -0.64 -11.95
C SER A 276 -7.99 0.54 -12.89
N SER A 277 -7.91 1.73 -12.33
CA SER A 277 -7.49 2.96 -13.00
C SER A 277 -6.22 3.49 -12.35
N ILE A 278 -5.21 3.80 -13.17
CA ILE A 278 -3.88 4.27 -12.73
C ILE A 278 -3.77 5.77 -12.93
N ASN A 279 -3.22 6.43 -11.92
CA ASN A 279 -2.82 7.83 -11.94
C ASN A 279 -1.33 7.94 -12.30
N GLU A 280 -1.06 8.37 -13.51
CA GLU A 280 0.30 8.53 -14.06
C GLU A 280 1.16 9.54 -13.28
N GLN A 281 0.54 10.53 -12.63
CA GLN A 281 1.27 11.52 -11.84
C GLN A 281 1.73 10.92 -10.51
N ILE A 282 0.87 10.15 -9.84
CA ILE A 282 1.26 9.42 -8.63
C ILE A 282 2.34 8.38 -8.95
N ASP A 283 2.19 7.67 -10.06
CA ASP A 283 3.22 6.73 -10.52
C ASP A 283 4.58 7.43 -10.69
N ARG A 284 4.61 8.60 -11.34
CA ARG A 284 5.82 9.41 -11.48
C ARG A 284 6.45 9.74 -10.14
N MET A 285 5.65 10.18 -9.17
CA MET A 285 6.15 10.51 -7.83
C MET A 285 6.69 9.26 -7.10
N ARG A 286 6.09 8.08 -7.30
CA ARG A 286 6.63 6.83 -6.75
C ARG A 286 8.01 6.49 -7.31
N HIS A 287 8.18 6.64 -8.62
CA HIS A 287 9.47 6.43 -9.27
C HIS A 287 10.51 7.45 -8.81
N SER A 288 10.11 8.72 -8.62
CA SER A 288 10.95 9.75 -8.02
C SER A 288 11.41 9.34 -6.62
N ALA A 289 10.49 8.88 -5.76
CA ALA A 289 10.80 8.42 -4.41
C ALA A 289 11.84 7.29 -4.37
N THR A 290 11.68 6.27 -5.22
CA THR A 290 12.61 5.14 -5.27
C THR A 290 13.97 5.55 -5.79
N ARG A 291 14.01 6.43 -6.79
CA ARG A 291 15.24 6.97 -7.36
C ARG A 291 16.00 7.81 -6.34
N SER A 292 15.33 8.80 -5.72
CA SER A 292 15.91 9.69 -4.71
C SER A 292 16.47 8.90 -3.51
N LEU A 293 15.83 7.80 -3.11
CA LEU A 293 16.36 6.94 -2.04
C LEU A 293 17.69 6.26 -2.39
N LEU A 294 17.92 5.94 -3.68
CA LEU A 294 19.13 5.30 -4.16
C LEU A 294 20.23 6.31 -4.50
N GLU A 295 19.86 7.48 -5.01
CA GLU A 295 20.80 8.47 -5.50
C GLU A 295 21.22 9.49 -4.44
N ARG A 296 20.40 9.76 -3.42
CA ARG A 296 20.61 10.88 -2.48
C ARG A 296 20.57 10.47 -1.00
N ASP A 297 21.22 11.25 -0.13
CA ASP A 297 21.20 11.06 1.34
C ASP A 297 20.10 11.85 2.05
N ASP A 298 19.61 12.92 1.45
CA ASP A 298 18.64 13.87 2.01
C ASP A 298 17.19 13.53 1.63
N CYS A 299 16.81 12.27 1.73
CA CYS A 299 15.50 11.78 1.28
C CYS A 299 14.47 11.72 2.42
N ILE A 300 13.34 12.41 2.24
CA ILE A 300 12.18 12.39 3.14
C ILE A 300 10.97 11.90 2.36
N ILE A 301 10.49 10.70 2.66
CA ILE A 301 9.38 10.08 1.92
C ILE A 301 8.11 10.14 2.77
N VAL A 302 7.08 10.83 2.29
CA VAL A 302 5.73 10.77 2.86
C VAL A 302 4.97 9.65 2.17
N ALA A 303 4.62 8.61 2.92
CA ALA A 303 4.06 7.38 2.38
C ALA A 303 2.76 6.95 3.06
N SER A 304 1.91 6.25 2.31
CA SER A 304 0.81 5.47 2.89
C SER A 304 1.27 4.04 3.19
N VAL A 305 0.33 3.17 3.60
CA VAL A 305 0.54 1.72 3.68
C VAL A 305 1.04 1.11 2.37
N SER A 306 1.03 1.82 1.25
CA SER A 306 1.63 1.33 0.01
C SER A 306 3.12 0.98 0.15
N CYS A 307 3.85 1.56 1.11
CA CYS A 307 5.28 1.27 1.33
C CYS A 307 5.59 -0.14 1.87
N ILE A 308 4.58 -0.86 2.39
CA ILE A 308 4.73 -2.26 2.83
C ILE A 308 4.34 -3.27 1.75
N TYR A 309 3.82 -2.81 0.61
CA TYR A 309 3.51 -3.67 -0.53
C TYR A 309 4.77 -3.94 -1.35
N GLY A 310 4.78 -5.10 -2.00
CA GLY A 310 5.91 -5.55 -2.80
C GLY A 310 6.25 -4.58 -3.94
N ILE A 311 7.53 -4.26 -4.03
CA ILE A 311 8.16 -3.62 -5.19
C ILE A 311 9.31 -4.52 -5.65
N GLY A 312 9.77 -4.34 -6.89
CA GLY A 312 10.94 -5.07 -7.41
C GLY A 312 12.17 -4.92 -6.51
N SER A 313 13.09 -5.87 -6.60
CA SER A 313 14.29 -5.85 -5.76
C SER A 313 15.18 -4.64 -6.09
N VAL A 314 15.94 -4.17 -5.10
CA VAL A 314 16.86 -3.05 -5.26
C VAL A 314 17.93 -3.37 -6.30
N GLU A 315 18.42 -4.61 -6.35
CA GLU A 315 19.39 -5.08 -7.33
C GLU A 315 18.83 -4.99 -8.74
N THR A 316 17.57 -5.39 -8.92
CA THR A 316 16.89 -5.28 -10.22
C THR A 316 16.78 -3.81 -10.63
N TYR A 317 16.36 -2.93 -9.72
CA TYR A 317 16.23 -1.51 -10.02
C TYR A 317 17.57 -0.84 -10.33
N THR A 318 18.63 -1.20 -9.59
CA THR A 318 19.98 -0.66 -9.81
C THR A 318 20.60 -1.20 -11.10
N ALA A 319 20.37 -2.47 -11.45
CA ALA A 319 20.83 -3.03 -12.73
C ALA A 319 20.11 -2.42 -13.95
N MET A 320 18.98 -1.75 -13.70
CA MET A 320 18.17 -1.08 -14.71
C MET A 320 18.52 0.40 -14.90
N THR A 321 19.51 0.95 -14.18
CA THR A 321 19.97 2.32 -14.37
C THR A 321 21.12 2.40 -15.39
N PHE A 322 21.10 3.45 -16.20
CA PHE A 322 22.20 3.79 -17.11
C PHE A 322 22.86 5.08 -16.61
N GLN A 323 24.18 5.03 -16.41
CA GLN A 323 24.98 6.23 -16.20
C GLN A 323 25.58 6.64 -17.54
N MET A 324 25.41 7.91 -17.90
CA MET A 324 25.97 8.52 -19.11
C MET A 324 26.59 9.85 -18.74
N ASN A 325 27.84 10.06 -19.14
CA ASN A 325 28.59 11.29 -18.92
C ASN A 325 28.99 11.95 -20.24
N VAL A 326 29.20 13.27 -20.20
CA VAL A 326 29.72 14.01 -21.35
C VAL A 326 31.13 13.53 -21.67
N GLY A 327 31.31 12.98 -22.87
CA GLY A 327 32.59 12.41 -23.33
C GLY A 327 32.59 10.90 -23.48
N ASP A 328 31.54 10.21 -23.03
CA ASP A 328 31.42 8.77 -23.18
C ASP A 328 31.29 8.36 -24.66
N ARG A 329 31.90 7.22 -25.02
CA ARG A 329 31.76 6.61 -26.34
C ARG A 329 30.68 5.53 -26.28
N LEU A 330 29.50 5.86 -26.79
CA LEU A 330 28.34 4.97 -26.78
C LEU A 330 27.92 4.65 -28.23
N ASP A 331 27.59 3.38 -28.49
CA ASP A 331 26.94 3.00 -29.75
C ASP A 331 25.46 3.40 -29.67
N GLN A 332 25.04 4.28 -30.57
CA GLN A 332 23.66 4.74 -30.66
C GLN A 332 22.68 3.56 -30.74
N ARG A 333 22.95 2.53 -31.56
CA ARG A 333 22.02 1.39 -31.73
C ARG A 333 21.91 0.55 -30.48
N GLN A 334 23.03 0.35 -29.79
CA GLN A 334 23.04 -0.37 -28.52
C GLN A 334 22.23 0.37 -27.47
N LEU A 335 22.41 1.69 -27.36
CA LEU A 335 21.63 2.53 -26.44
C LEU A 335 20.12 2.43 -26.67
N LEU A 336 19.67 2.41 -27.93
CA LEU A 336 18.24 2.25 -28.24
C LEU A 336 17.72 0.85 -27.84
N ALA A 337 18.53 -0.20 -28.04
CA ALA A 337 18.16 -1.56 -27.64
C ALA A 337 18.07 -1.68 -26.11
N ASP A 338 19.00 -1.05 -25.42
CA ASP A 338 19.08 -0.99 -23.96
C ASP A 338 17.86 -0.25 -23.36
N LEU A 339 17.45 0.88 -23.96
CA LEU A 339 16.22 1.60 -23.57
C LEU A 339 14.96 0.74 -23.75
N VAL A 340 14.86 0.00 -24.86
CA VAL A 340 13.74 -0.93 -25.10
C VAL A 340 13.73 -2.06 -24.07
N ALA A 341 14.91 -2.59 -23.70
CA ALA A 341 15.01 -3.60 -22.64
C ALA A 341 14.50 -3.08 -21.29
N GLN A 342 14.68 -1.78 -21.02
CA GLN A 342 14.13 -1.06 -19.84
C GLN A 342 12.67 -0.62 -20.00
N GLN A 343 11.92 -1.19 -20.94
CA GLN A 343 10.50 -0.89 -21.17
C GLN A 343 10.19 0.52 -21.71
N TYR A 344 11.19 1.27 -22.20
CA TYR A 344 10.90 2.48 -22.95
C TYR A 344 10.35 2.16 -24.33
N LYS A 345 9.38 2.96 -24.79
CA LYS A 345 8.73 2.78 -26.10
C LYS A 345 9.26 3.79 -27.11
N ARG A 346 9.67 3.35 -28.29
CA ARG A 346 10.00 4.28 -29.37
C ARG A 346 8.72 4.95 -29.89
N ARG A 347 8.63 6.29 -29.83
CA ARG A 347 7.51 7.07 -30.34
C ARG A 347 7.99 8.34 -31.03
N ASP A 348 7.90 8.39 -32.37
CA ASP A 348 8.43 9.54 -33.12
C ASP A 348 7.49 10.76 -33.08
N MET A 349 6.16 10.55 -33.08
CA MET A 349 5.15 11.63 -33.15
C MET A 349 4.59 12.02 -31.77
N ASP A 350 4.17 11.06 -30.96
CA ASP A 350 3.52 11.27 -29.66
C ASP A 350 4.52 11.05 -28.52
N PHE A 351 5.33 12.07 -28.24
CA PHE A 351 6.39 12.02 -27.25
C PHE A 351 5.84 12.17 -25.83
N THR A 352 5.83 11.07 -25.08
CA THR A 352 5.29 10.97 -23.71
C THR A 352 6.31 10.31 -22.77
N ARG A 353 6.07 10.36 -21.45
CA ARG A 353 6.95 9.71 -20.46
C ARG A 353 7.11 8.22 -20.75
N GLY A 354 8.32 7.70 -20.58
CA GLY A 354 8.63 6.30 -20.87
C GLY A 354 8.70 6.03 -22.38
N SER A 355 8.88 7.08 -23.19
CA SER A 355 9.13 6.96 -24.62
C SER A 355 10.42 7.66 -25.01
N PHE A 356 11.03 7.25 -26.13
CA PHE A 356 12.18 7.93 -26.71
C PHE A 356 11.99 8.14 -28.21
N ARG A 357 12.70 9.10 -28.78
CA ARG A 357 12.76 9.32 -30.23
C ARG A 357 14.15 9.74 -30.68
N VAL A 358 14.42 9.52 -31.97
CA VAL A 358 15.71 9.82 -32.59
C VAL A 358 15.51 10.87 -33.67
N ARG A 359 16.25 11.97 -33.57
CA ARG A 359 16.28 13.07 -34.54
C ARG A 359 17.71 13.28 -35.02
N GLY A 360 18.10 12.56 -36.08
CA GLY A 360 19.48 12.56 -36.56
C GLY A 360 20.43 12.04 -35.49
N ASP A 361 21.31 12.91 -35.02
CA ASP A 361 22.31 12.60 -33.99
C ASP A 361 21.80 12.83 -32.56
N THR A 362 20.58 13.36 -32.40
CA THR A 362 19.96 13.65 -31.10
C THR A 362 19.00 12.53 -30.71
N ILE A 363 19.12 12.03 -29.48
CA ILE A 363 18.15 11.13 -28.85
C ILE A 363 17.43 11.91 -27.76
N GLU A 364 16.10 11.92 -27.80
CA GLU A 364 15.26 12.56 -26.79
C GLU A 364 14.59 11.47 -25.93
N LEU A 365 14.61 11.64 -24.61
CA LEU A 365 14.20 10.70 -23.56
C LEU A 365 13.17 11.31 -22.61
#